data_AF-A0A6B1HNX2-F1
#
_entry.id   AF-A0A6B1HNX2-F1
#
_cell.length_a   1.000
_cell.length_b   1.000
_cell.length_c   1.000
_cell.angle_alpha   90.00
_cell.angle_beta   90.00
_cell.angle_gamma   90.00
#
_symmetry.space_group_name_H-M   'P 1'
#
loop_
_entity.id
_entity.type
_entity.pdbx_description
1 polymer ?
#
loop_
_entity_poly.entity_id
_entity_poly.type
_entity_poly.pdbx_seq_one_letter_code
_entity_poly.pdbx_strand_id
1 'polypeptide(L)'
;LELGHRAADAVARSTDLAGDLRSAFEAYDNGQGLALARLAPTSIVFGSWDSRETQVKIPRLINSTIRAYNVEKLTRSAQYFASLENDEVEQLLAVDVQKDRKKLSKAGFLDAPSGYTHGGICVRGRIERSTILNLTAVRALGALPDEQRALRRYILGLSLLAAVAPVDLFLRQGCLLVQSIEEPPSGQLVYRDGRREQFSVTVEEAEFYAREAANKFGVGKDRHARFDKKLAQAVFKKAAKQKDGD
;
A
#
# COMPACT_ATOMS: atom_id res chain seq x y z
N LEU A 1 18.55 -5.56 2.47
CA LEU A 1 17.29 -4.85 2.18
C LEU A 1 16.22 -5.91 2.00
N GLU A 2 15.15 -5.86 2.78
CA GLU A 2 13.95 -6.65 2.49
C GLU A 2 13.13 -5.88 1.47
N LEU A 3 12.85 -6.51 0.32
CA LEU A 3 12.03 -5.87 -0.71
C LEU A 3 10.56 -5.95 -0.30
N GLY A 4 9.85 -4.84 -0.46
CA GLY A 4 8.43 -4.77 -0.17
C GLY A 4 7.59 -5.73 -1.03
N HIS A 5 6.30 -5.81 -0.71
CA HIS A 5 5.31 -6.77 -1.23
C HIS A 5 5.06 -6.81 -2.76
N ARG A 6 5.78 -6.03 -3.58
CA ARG A 6 5.50 -5.88 -5.03
C ARG A 6 6.61 -6.47 -5.90
N ALA A 7 6.32 -7.60 -6.51
CA ALA A 7 7.17 -8.27 -7.51
C ALA A 7 7.49 -7.40 -8.74
N ALA A 8 6.63 -6.42 -9.05
CA ALA A 8 6.82 -5.49 -10.16
C ALA A 8 7.73 -4.28 -9.84
N ASP A 9 8.40 -4.27 -8.69
CA ASP A 9 9.28 -3.16 -8.31
C ASP A 9 10.57 -3.12 -9.15
N ALA A 10 11.09 -1.91 -9.40
CA ALA A 10 12.33 -1.73 -10.16
C ALA A 10 13.53 -2.42 -9.51
N VAL A 11 13.59 -2.47 -8.18
CA VAL A 11 14.66 -3.16 -7.47
C VAL A 11 14.55 -4.67 -7.67
N ALA A 12 13.35 -5.25 -7.62
CA ALA A 12 13.13 -6.67 -7.90
C ALA A 12 13.58 -7.04 -9.33
N ARG A 13 13.25 -6.20 -10.32
CA ARG A 13 13.75 -6.34 -11.71
C ARG A 13 15.25 -6.10 -11.89
N SER A 14 15.91 -5.53 -10.89
CA SER A 14 17.35 -5.29 -10.90
C SER A 14 18.12 -6.40 -10.19
N THR A 15 17.52 -7.59 -10.06
CA THR A 15 18.15 -8.76 -9.44
C THR A 15 18.22 -9.93 -10.42
N ASP A 16 18.94 -10.97 -10.02
CA ASP A 16 18.93 -12.28 -10.69
C ASP A 16 17.55 -12.97 -10.74
N LEU A 17 16.55 -12.49 -9.98
CA LEU A 17 15.16 -12.97 -10.09
C LEU A 17 14.35 -12.32 -11.23
N ALA A 18 14.90 -11.34 -11.95
CA ALA A 18 14.13 -10.58 -12.94
C ALA A 18 13.46 -11.48 -14.00
N GLY A 19 14.18 -12.48 -14.51
CA GLY A 19 13.63 -13.43 -15.49
C GLY A 19 12.52 -14.31 -14.92
N ASP A 20 12.68 -14.79 -13.69
CA ASP A 20 11.67 -15.59 -12.98
C ASP A 20 10.40 -14.78 -12.73
N LEU A 21 10.54 -13.52 -12.29
CA LEU A 21 9.42 -12.61 -12.03
C LEU A 21 8.65 -12.31 -13.31
N ARG A 22 9.36 -11.98 -14.40
CA ARG A 22 8.77 -11.76 -15.71
C ARG A 22 7.98 -12.97 -16.17
N SER A 23 8.59 -14.16 -16.11
CA SER A 23 7.96 -15.42 -16.51
C SER A 23 6.73 -15.72 -15.65
N ALA A 24 6.78 -15.42 -14.36
CA ALA A 24 5.66 -15.60 -13.44
C ALA A 24 4.49 -14.65 -13.74
N PHE A 25 4.76 -13.39 -14.11
CA PHE A 25 3.72 -12.45 -14.56
C PHE A 25 3.09 -12.88 -15.89
N GLU A 26 3.91 -13.26 -16.88
CA GLU A 26 3.43 -13.76 -18.18
C GLU A 26 2.60 -15.05 -17.99
N ALA A 27 3.03 -15.97 -17.12
CA ALA A 27 2.26 -17.17 -16.79
C ALA A 27 0.91 -16.81 -16.14
N TYR A 28 0.90 -15.85 -15.20
CA TYR A 28 -0.33 -15.38 -14.57
C TYR A 28 -1.34 -14.83 -15.59
N ASP A 29 -0.86 -14.03 -16.55
CA ASP A 29 -1.69 -13.46 -17.63
C ASP A 29 -2.31 -14.55 -18.52
N ASN A 30 -1.57 -15.64 -18.73
CA ASN A 30 -2.06 -16.84 -19.42
C ASN A 30 -2.94 -17.75 -18.54
N GLY A 31 -3.39 -17.28 -17.37
CA GLY A 31 -4.26 -18.01 -16.46
C GLY A 31 -3.55 -19.02 -15.54
N GLN A 32 -2.22 -18.98 -15.43
CA GLN A 32 -1.41 -19.85 -14.58
C GLN A 32 -0.78 -19.07 -13.43
N GLY A 33 -1.48 -18.98 -12.30
CA GLY A 33 -1.08 -18.18 -11.15
C GLY A 33 -0.06 -18.85 -10.21
N LEU A 34 0.29 -20.11 -10.46
CA LEU A 34 1.12 -20.93 -9.56
C LEU A 34 2.51 -20.32 -9.32
N ALA A 35 3.22 -19.98 -10.40
CA ALA A 35 4.58 -19.46 -10.32
C ALA A 35 4.64 -18.16 -9.51
N LEU A 36 3.71 -17.25 -9.78
CA LEU A 36 3.63 -15.98 -9.06
C LEU A 36 3.21 -16.17 -7.61
N ALA A 37 2.33 -17.12 -7.30
CA ALA A 37 1.94 -17.42 -5.93
C ALA A 37 3.08 -18.03 -5.10
N ARG A 38 3.99 -18.79 -5.72
CA ARG A 38 5.19 -19.32 -5.03
C ARG A 38 6.27 -18.26 -4.85
N LEU A 39 6.40 -17.33 -5.80
CA LEU A 39 7.47 -16.33 -5.80
C LEU A 39 7.11 -15.06 -5.03
N ALA A 40 5.88 -14.56 -5.19
CA ALA A 40 5.42 -13.30 -4.60
C ALA A 40 3.90 -13.30 -4.38
N PRO A 41 3.37 -14.14 -3.47
CA PRO A 41 1.93 -14.29 -3.25
C PRO A 41 1.24 -12.99 -2.84
N THR A 42 1.95 -12.09 -2.17
CA THR A 42 1.46 -10.78 -1.76
C THR A 42 1.16 -9.86 -2.95
N SER A 43 1.81 -10.06 -4.09
CA SER A 43 1.50 -9.35 -5.35
C SER A 43 0.19 -9.80 -5.99
N ILE A 44 -0.31 -10.99 -5.62
CA ILE A 44 -1.66 -11.46 -5.95
C ILE A 44 -2.66 -10.89 -4.93
N VAL A 45 -2.40 -11.04 -3.63
CA VAL A 45 -3.31 -10.59 -2.56
C VAL A 45 -3.58 -9.09 -2.61
N PHE A 46 -2.53 -8.28 -2.63
CA PHE A 46 -2.61 -6.80 -2.59
C PHE A 46 -2.68 -6.16 -3.98
N GLY A 47 -2.73 -6.99 -5.03
CA GLY A 47 -2.65 -6.60 -6.42
C GLY A 47 -1.29 -6.02 -6.81
N SER A 48 -1.05 -6.00 -8.12
CA SER A 48 0.19 -5.49 -8.70
C SER A 48 -0.06 -5.01 -10.13
N TRP A 49 0.75 -4.06 -10.58
CA TRP A 49 0.72 -3.62 -11.96
C TRP A 49 2.15 -3.53 -12.49
N ASP A 50 2.49 -4.46 -13.38
CA ASP A 50 3.80 -4.55 -14.02
C ASP A 50 3.93 -3.59 -15.21
N SER A 51 3.64 -2.31 -14.98
CA SER A 51 3.56 -1.24 -15.99
C SER A 51 4.84 -0.96 -16.77
N ARG A 52 5.98 -1.55 -16.41
CA ARG A 52 7.29 -1.24 -17.01
C ARG A 52 7.91 -2.43 -17.75
N GLU A 53 7.32 -3.62 -17.63
CA GLU A 53 7.82 -4.83 -18.27
C GLU A 53 6.71 -5.59 -19.01
N THR A 54 5.90 -6.40 -18.31
CA THR A 54 4.89 -7.27 -18.95
C THR A 54 3.53 -6.61 -19.20
N GLN A 55 3.28 -5.43 -18.63
CA GLN A 55 1.96 -4.74 -18.59
C GLN A 55 0.85 -5.47 -17.83
N VAL A 56 1.14 -6.63 -17.22
CA VAL A 56 0.16 -7.43 -16.48
C VAL A 56 -0.42 -6.65 -15.31
N LYS A 57 -1.74 -6.65 -15.20
CA LYS A 57 -2.52 -5.98 -14.14
C LYS A 57 -3.24 -7.01 -13.31
N ILE A 58 -2.85 -7.12 -12.05
CA ILE A 58 -3.47 -8.03 -11.08
C ILE A 58 -4.36 -7.20 -10.16
N PRO A 59 -5.70 -7.41 -10.18
CA PRO A 59 -6.61 -6.70 -9.29
C PRO A 59 -6.35 -7.11 -7.84
N ARG A 60 -6.60 -6.19 -6.91
CA ARG A 60 -6.49 -6.51 -5.47
C ARG A 60 -7.58 -7.50 -5.09
N LEU A 61 -7.20 -8.57 -4.39
CA LEU A 61 -8.17 -9.49 -3.79
C LEU A 61 -8.79 -8.88 -2.53
N ILE A 62 -8.02 -8.05 -1.84
CA ILE A 62 -8.44 -7.38 -0.63
C ILE A 62 -8.35 -5.86 -0.77
N ASN A 63 -9.37 -5.16 -0.30
CA ASN A 63 -9.35 -3.71 -0.13
C ASN A 63 -9.77 -3.39 1.31
N SER A 64 -9.01 -2.52 1.99
CA SER A 64 -9.37 -1.98 3.30
C SER A 64 -9.47 -0.47 3.18
N THR A 65 -10.58 0.11 3.61
CA THR A 65 -10.86 1.54 3.46
C THR A 65 -11.44 2.08 4.74
N ILE A 66 -10.94 3.23 5.20
CA ILE A 66 -11.52 4.00 6.30
C ILE A 66 -12.36 5.12 5.69
N ARG A 67 -13.63 5.21 6.08
CA ARG A 67 -14.56 6.27 5.67
C ARG A 67 -15.07 6.99 6.91
N ALA A 68 -15.02 8.31 6.86
CA ALA A 68 -15.66 9.17 7.86
C ALA A 68 -16.90 9.81 7.24
N TYR A 69 -18.00 9.84 8.01
CA TYR A 69 -19.27 10.41 7.59
C TYR A 69 -19.61 11.65 8.42
N ASN A 70 -20.36 12.58 7.83
CA ASN A 70 -20.69 13.87 8.45
C ASN A 70 -19.43 14.59 8.98
N VAL A 71 -18.57 14.98 8.03
CA VAL A 71 -17.22 15.51 8.30
C VAL A 71 -17.21 17.02 8.10
N GLU A 72 -16.75 17.74 9.13
CA GLU A 72 -16.50 19.17 9.06
C GLU A 72 -15.02 19.45 8.87
N LYS A 73 -14.70 20.36 7.94
CA LYS A 73 -13.33 20.82 7.73
C LYS A 73 -13.00 21.89 8.75
N LEU A 74 -11.85 21.76 9.39
CA LEU A 74 -11.33 22.76 10.32
C LEU A 74 -10.23 23.56 9.62
N THR A 75 -10.15 24.84 9.97
CA THR A 75 -9.04 25.71 9.60
C THR A 75 -8.20 26.03 10.81
N ARG A 76 -6.89 26.17 10.63
CA ARG A 76 -5.97 26.62 11.66
C ARG A 76 -5.14 27.79 11.15
N SER A 77 -4.79 28.67 12.07
CA SER A 77 -3.78 29.70 11.83
C SER A 77 -2.58 29.41 12.72
N ALA A 78 -1.39 29.73 12.24
CA ALA A 78 -0.15 29.65 12.99
C ALA A 78 0.71 30.87 12.68
N GLN A 79 1.56 31.26 13.62
CA GLN A 79 2.52 32.33 13.46
C GLN A 79 3.89 31.77 13.85
N TYR A 80 4.86 31.86 12.95
CA TYR A 80 6.26 31.75 13.31
C TYR A 80 6.75 33.14 13.72
N PHE A 81 7.35 33.22 14.90
CA PHE A 81 8.06 34.41 15.37
C PHE A 81 9.55 34.13 15.24
N ALA A 82 10.25 34.96 14.46
CA ALA A 82 11.69 34.91 14.36
C ALA A 82 12.31 35.33 15.70
N SER A 83 13.47 34.76 16.02
CA SER A 83 14.20 35.13 17.24
C SER A 83 15.00 36.41 17.11
N LEU A 84 15.22 36.86 15.87
CA LEU A 84 15.97 38.08 15.54
C LEU A 84 14.99 39.11 14.99
N GLU A 85 15.20 40.36 15.38
CA GLU A 85 14.53 41.50 14.78
C GLU A 85 15.11 41.82 13.40
N ASN A 86 14.36 42.55 12.57
CA ASN A 86 14.76 42.81 11.19
C ASN A 86 16.12 43.51 11.09
N ASP A 87 16.42 44.45 11.99
CA ASP A 87 17.69 45.18 12.02
C ASP A 87 18.86 44.28 12.40
N GLU A 88 18.67 43.34 13.33
CA GLU A 88 19.67 42.31 13.66
C GLU A 88 19.95 41.40 12.46
N VAL A 89 18.92 41.01 11.71
CA VAL A 89 19.06 40.20 10.49
C VAL A 89 19.84 40.96 9.42
N GLU A 90 19.54 42.25 9.20
CA GLU A 90 20.27 43.09 8.25
C GLU A 90 21.74 43.24 8.62
N GLN A 91 22.04 43.44 9.91
CA GLN A 91 23.41 43.59 10.40
C GLN A 91 24.22 42.28 10.34
N LEU A 92 23.65 41.17 10.82
CA LEU A 92 24.35 39.88 10.90
C LEU A 92 24.57 39.24 9.54
N LEU A 93 23.61 39.37 8.63
CA LEU A 93 23.68 38.75 7.31
C LEU A 93 24.16 39.70 6.22
N ALA A 94 24.31 41.00 6.51
CA ALA A 94 24.66 42.04 5.55
C ALA A 94 23.73 42.03 4.31
N VAL A 95 22.42 41.91 4.56
CA VAL A 95 21.36 41.86 3.53
C VAL A 95 20.32 42.96 3.78
N ASP A 96 19.52 43.25 2.76
CA ASP A 96 18.37 44.16 2.85
C ASP A 96 17.09 43.32 3.03
N VAL A 97 16.45 43.42 4.20
CA VAL A 97 15.30 42.58 4.54
C VAL A 97 14.11 42.81 3.60
N GLN A 98 13.93 44.03 3.10
CA GLN A 98 12.84 44.34 2.18
C GLN A 98 13.04 43.71 0.81
N LYS A 99 14.28 43.75 0.28
CA LYS A 99 14.60 43.17 -1.04
C LYS A 99 14.61 41.65 -1.03
N ASP A 100 15.17 41.04 0.02
CA ASP A 100 15.34 39.58 0.11
C ASP A 100 14.30 38.88 0.98
N ARG A 101 13.21 39.57 1.34
CA ARG A 101 12.14 39.10 2.22
C ARG A 101 11.68 37.66 1.97
N LYS A 102 11.44 37.29 0.70
CA LYS A 102 10.99 35.93 0.35
C LYS A 102 12.03 34.86 0.66
N LYS A 103 13.32 35.14 0.43
CA LYS A 103 14.42 34.21 0.71
C LYS A 103 14.63 34.09 2.22
N LEU A 104 14.64 35.23 2.92
CA LEU A 104 14.82 35.30 4.36
C LEU A 104 13.67 34.64 5.12
N SER A 105 12.42 34.89 4.72
CA SER A 105 11.25 34.21 5.28
C SER A 105 11.27 32.71 5.03
N LYS A 106 11.66 32.25 3.82
CA LYS A 106 11.80 30.81 3.52
C LYS A 106 12.93 30.16 4.32
N ALA A 107 13.97 30.91 4.64
CA ALA A 107 15.08 30.47 5.50
C ALA A 107 14.75 30.55 7.01
N GLY A 108 13.61 31.13 7.39
CA GLY A 108 13.19 31.25 8.78
C GLY A 108 13.77 32.45 9.54
N PHE A 109 14.32 33.46 8.85
CA PHE A 109 14.84 34.67 9.50
C PHE A 109 13.78 35.72 9.79
N LEU A 110 12.57 35.58 9.24
CA LEU A 110 11.50 36.57 9.39
C LEU A 110 10.24 35.90 9.90
N ASP A 111 9.44 36.68 10.63
CA ASP A 111 8.08 36.33 11.00
C ASP A 111 7.27 35.83 9.80
N ALA A 112 6.58 34.71 9.99
CA ALA A 112 5.80 34.07 8.95
C ALA A 112 4.39 33.73 9.45
N PRO A 113 3.42 34.65 9.29
CA PRO A 113 2.01 34.34 9.49
C PRO A 113 1.52 33.32 8.47
N SER A 114 0.73 32.37 8.97
CA SER A 114 0.04 31.36 8.17
C SER A 114 -1.41 31.30 8.61
N GLY A 115 -2.28 32.06 7.94
CA GLY A 115 -3.70 32.14 8.25
C GLY A 115 -4.54 31.12 7.48
N TYR A 116 -5.62 30.62 8.10
CA TYR A 116 -6.67 29.82 7.44
C TYR A 116 -6.17 28.58 6.66
N THR A 117 -5.11 27.96 7.15
CA THR A 117 -4.57 26.72 6.57
C THR A 117 -5.40 25.49 6.99
N HIS A 118 -5.11 24.33 6.40
CA HIS A 118 -5.78 23.08 6.73
C HIS A 118 -5.57 22.70 8.21
N GLY A 119 -6.63 22.80 9.01
CA GLY A 119 -6.64 22.46 10.44
C GLY A 119 -6.92 20.98 10.70
N GLY A 120 -7.40 20.25 9.70
CA GLY A 120 -7.86 18.88 9.85
C GLY A 120 -9.36 18.77 9.65
N ILE A 121 -9.94 17.74 10.26
CA ILE A 121 -11.36 17.45 10.18
C ILE A 121 -11.91 17.09 11.56
N CYS A 122 -13.17 17.45 11.80
CA CYS A 122 -13.98 16.92 12.89
C CYS A 122 -15.01 15.97 12.29
N VAL A 123 -15.09 14.74 12.78
CA VAL A 123 -16.09 13.77 12.33
C VAL A 123 -17.23 13.79 13.34
N ARG A 124 -18.42 14.25 12.90
CA ARG A 124 -19.65 14.25 13.72
C ARG A 124 -20.50 13.01 13.53
N GLY A 125 -20.22 12.23 12.48
CA GLY A 125 -20.85 10.94 12.22
C GLY A 125 -19.93 9.78 12.58
N ARG A 126 -20.06 8.69 11.84
CA ARG A 126 -19.32 7.44 12.08
C ARG A 126 -17.98 7.46 11.34
N ILE A 127 -17.00 6.76 11.91
CA ILE A 127 -15.77 6.38 11.23
C ILE A 127 -15.80 4.87 11.08
N GLU A 128 -15.81 4.39 9.84
CA GLU A 128 -15.96 2.99 9.52
C GLU A 128 -14.75 2.51 8.73
N ARG A 129 -14.11 1.45 9.24
CA ARG A 129 -13.15 0.68 8.45
C ARG A 129 -13.85 -0.53 7.87
N SER A 130 -13.92 -0.61 6.55
CA SER A 130 -14.43 -1.78 5.84
C SER A 130 -13.29 -2.51 5.16
N THR A 131 -13.27 -3.82 5.30
CA THR A 131 -12.38 -4.71 4.54
C THR A 131 -13.23 -5.63 3.66
N ILE A 132 -12.97 -5.62 2.35
CA ILE A 132 -13.69 -6.42 1.37
C ILE A 132 -12.71 -7.39 0.73
N LEU A 133 -13.05 -8.67 0.76
CA LEU A 133 -12.31 -9.77 0.14
C LEU A 133 -13.10 -10.35 -1.04
N ASN A 134 -12.51 -10.33 -2.24
CA ASN A 134 -13.17 -10.76 -3.46
C ASN A 134 -12.97 -12.26 -3.71
N LEU A 135 -13.93 -13.08 -3.25
CA LEU A 135 -13.93 -14.52 -3.44
C LEU A 135 -14.07 -14.95 -4.91
N THR A 136 -14.64 -14.11 -5.78
CA THR A 136 -14.72 -14.40 -7.21
C THR A 136 -13.35 -14.30 -7.87
N ALA A 137 -12.54 -13.32 -7.48
CA ALA A 137 -11.18 -13.18 -7.96
C ALA A 137 -10.26 -14.30 -7.43
N VAL A 138 -10.43 -14.73 -6.17
CA VAL A 138 -9.75 -15.93 -5.65
C VAL A 138 -10.11 -17.16 -6.49
N ARG A 139 -11.39 -17.37 -6.80
CA ARG A 139 -11.84 -18.48 -7.64
C ARG A 139 -11.33 -18.37 -9.09
N ALA A 140 -11.07 -17.16 -9.59
CA ALA A 140 -10.54 -16.98 -10.94
C ALA A 140 -9.06 -17.41 -11.07
N LEU A 141 -8.33 -17.57 -9.96
CA LEU A 141 -6.96 -18.07 -10.01
C LEU A 141 -6.91 -19.45 -10.65
N GLY A 142 -6.14 -19.55 -11.73
CA GLY A 142 -5.92 -20.78 -12.47
C GLY A 142 -4.56 -21.42 -12.15
N ALA A 143 -4.55 -22.74 -12.24
CA ALA A 143 -3.38 -23.61 -12.23
C ALA A 143 -3.79 -24.93 -12.91
N LEU A 144 -2.89 -25.91 -12.96
CA LEU A 144 -3.27 -27.27 -13.34
C LEU A 144 -4.35 -27.85 -12.39
N PRO A 145 -5.22 -28.76 -12.87
CA PRO A 145 -6.39 -29.22 -12.11
C PRO A 145 -6.10 -29.77 -10.70
N ASP A 146 -4.97 -30.44 -10.53
CA ASP A 146 -4.47 -31.00 -9.28
C ASP A 146 -3.95 -29.94 -8.30
N GLU A 147 -3.33 -28.87 -8.80
CA GLU A 147 -2.78 -27.78 -7.98
C GLU A 147 -3.77 -26.64 -7.70
N GLN A 148 -4.78 -26.47 -8.55
CA GLN A 148 -5.66 -25.30 -8.54
C GLN A 148 -6.40 -25.10 -7.21
N ARG A 149 -6.87 -26.19 -6.59
CA ARG A 149 -7.56 -26.10 -5.30
C ARG A 149 -6.61 -25.67 -4.18
N ALA A 150 -5.36 -26.15 -4.20
CA ALA A 150 -4.36 -25.81 -3.22
C ALA A 150 -3.94 -24.33 -3.36
N LEU A 151 -3.72 -23.86 -4.59
CA LEU A 151 -3.43 -22.45 -4.90
C LEU A 151 -4.51 -21.51 -4.33
N ARG A 152 -5.78 -21.79 -4.63
CA ARG A 152 -6.90 -20.95 -4.20
C ARG A 152 -7.04 -20.91 -2.69
N ARG A 153 -6.85 -22.05 -2.01
CA ARG A 153 -6.88 -22.14 -0.54
C ARG A 153 -5.74 -21.35 0.08
N TYR A 154 -4.54 -21.48 -0.46
CA TYR A 154 -3.38 -20.74 0.01
C TYR A 154 -3.59 -19.22 -0.09
N ILE A 155 -3.99 -18.73 -1.26
CA ILE A 155 -4.25 -17.30 -1.46
C ILE A 155 -5.45 -16.82 -0.63
N LEU A 156 -6.49 -17.64 -0.46
CA LEU A 156 -7.60 -17.34 0.46
C LEU A 156 -7.10 -17.17 1.89
N GLY A 157 -6.25 -18.09 2.38
CA GLY A 157 -5.71 -18.03 3.74
C GLY A 157 -4.90 -16.77 3.99
N LEU A 158 -3.99 -16.41 3.08
CA LEU A 158 -3.26 -15.15 3.17
C LEU A 158 -4.18 -13.93 3.14
N SER A 159 -5.22 -13.97 2.31
CA SER A 159 -6.17 -12.86 2.18
C SER A 159 -7.05 -12.71 3.42
N LEU A 160 -7.47 -13.82 4.06
CA LEU A 160 -8.20 -13.82 5.32
C LEU A 160 -7.33 -13.26 6.45
N LEU A 161 -6.09 -13.76 6.56
CA LEU A 161 -5.14 -13.26 7.56
C LEU A 161 -4.90 -11.75 7.39
N ALA A 162 -4.69 -11.28 6.16
CA ALA A 162 -4.55 -9.85 5.88
C ALA A 162 -5.83 -9.05 6.21
N ALA A 163 -7.01 -9.66 6.16
CA ALA A 163 -8.27 -8.99 6.45
C ALA A 163 -8.49 -8.74 7.94
N VAL A 164 -8.07 -9.69 8.78
CA VAL A 164 -8.25 -9.63 10.24
C VAL A 164 -7.01 -9.15 10.98
N ALA A 165 -5.86 -9.06 10.31
CA ALA A 165 -4.63 -8.57 10.92
C ALA A 165 -4.84 -7.22 11.62
N PRO A 166 -4.33 -7.06 12.85
CA PRO A 166 -4.36 -5.78 13.54
C PRO A 166 -3.56 -4.75 12.75
N VAL A 167 -4.06 -3.52 12.71
CA VAL A 167 -3.42 -2.41 12.01
C VAL A 167 -3.26 -1.23 12.96
N ASP A 168 -2.12 -0.56 12.87
CA ASP A 168 -1.91 0.69 13.59
C ASP A 168 -2.77 1.78 12.97
N LEU A 169 -3.80 2.23 13.69
CA LEU A 169 -4.72 3.26 13.24
C LEU A 169 -4.28 4.67 13.67
N PHE A 170 -2.97 4.89 13.70
CA PHE A 170 -2.36 6.22 13.82
C PHE A 170 -2.32 6.87 12.44
N LEU A 171 -3.35 7.65 12.09
CA LEU A 171 -3.41 8.32 10.78
C LEU A 171 -2.57 9.60 10.76
N ARG A 172 -2.60 10.36 11.86
CA ARG A 172 -1.78 11.54 12.12
C ARG A 172 -1.88 11.92 13.60
N GLN A 173 -1.04 12.86 14.04
CA GLN A 173 -1.18 13.48 15.36
C GLN A 173 -2.60 14.06 15.54
N GLY A 174 -3.25 13.70 16.64
CA GLY A 174 -4.65 14.06 16.93
C GLY A 174 -5.71 13.24 16.18
N CYS A 175 -5.32 12.17 15.49
CA CYS A 175 -6.24 11.25 14.79
C CYS A 175 -5.78 9.80 15.01
N LEU A 176 -5.91 9.34 16.25
CA LEU A 176 -5.77 7.93 16.62
C LEU A 176 -7.16 7.31 16.66
N LEU A 177 -7.41 6.31 15.83
CA LEU A 177 -8.68 5.61 15.84
C LEU A 177 -8.57 4.39 16.74
N VAL A 178 -9.60 4.17 17.54
CA VAL A 178 -9.78 2.97 18.35
C VAL A 178 -11.10 2.32 17.97
N GLN A 179 -11.18 1.01 18.18
CA GLN A 179 -12.40 0.27 17.92
C GLN A 179 -13.51 0.71 18.86
N SER A 180 -14.74 0.84 18.35
CA SER A 180 -15.92 1.08 19.18
C SER A 180 -16.23 -0.14 20.02
N ILE A 181 -16.51 0.06 21.31
CA ILE A 181 -16.99 -0.99 22.22
C ILE A 181 -18.47 -1.30 21.96
N GLU A 182 -19.25 -0.28 21.60
CA GLU A 182 -20.69 -0.39 21.33
C GLU A 182 -20.97 -1.06 19.99
N GLU A 183 -20.04 -0.94 19.05
CA GLU A 183 -20.19 -1.45 17.68
C GLU A 183 -18.97 -2.29 17.28
N PRO A 184 -18.93 -3.56 17.71
CA PRO A 184 -17.83 -4.44 17.38
C PRO A 184 -17.80 -4.77 15.87
N PRO A 185 -16.62 -5.14 15.33
CA PRO A 185 -16.48 -5.60 13.95
C PRO A 185 -17.46 -6.74 13.64
N SER A 186 -18.12 -6.63 12.50
CA SER A 186 -18.99 -7.67 11.97
C SER A 186 -18.58 -8.00 10.54
N GLY A 187 -18.79 -9.25 10.14
CA GLY A 187 -18.50 -9.75 8.81
C GLY A 187 -19.71 -10.46 8.21
N GLN A 188 -19.80 -10.44 6.89
CA GLN A 188 -20.86 -11.10 6.14
C GLN A 188 -20.29 -11.74 4.88
N LEU A 189 -20.74 -12.96 4.58
CA LEU A 189 -20.62 -13.52 3.24
C LEU A 189 -21.74 -12.96 2.37
N VAL A 190 -21.38 -12.46 1.20
CA VAL A 190 -22.33 -11.95 0.20
C VAL A 190 -22.34 -12.89 -0.99
N TYR A 191 -23.48 -13.53 -1.20
CA TYR A 191 -23.70 -14.47 -2.29
C TYR A 191 -24.09 -13.75 -3.59
N ARG A 192 -24.00 -14.45 -4.73
CA ARG A 192 -24.28 -13.88 -6.07
C ARG A 192 -25.74 -13.48 -6.27
N ASP A 193 -26.65 -14.09 -5.52
CA ASP A 193 -28.09 -13.79 -5.48
C ASP A 193 -28.41 -12.63 -4.52
N GLY A 194 -27.41 -12.02 -3.89
CA GLY A 194 -27.57 -10.94 -2.92
C GLY A 194 -27.87 -11.42 -1.50
N ARG A 195 -28.02 -12.73 -1.27
CA ARG A 195 -28.18 -13.29 0.08
C ARG A 195 -26.93 -12.98 0.92
N ARG A 196 -27.15 -12.71 2.20
CA ARG A 196 -26.10 -12.40 3.17
C ARG A 196 -26.16 -13.37 4.33
N GLU A 197 -25.00 -13.82 4.77
CA GLU A 197 -24.85 -14.73 5.89
C GLU A 197 -23.79 -14.21 6.83
N GLN A 198 -24.05 -14.27 8.14
CA GLN A 198 -23.11 -13.80 9.14
C GLN A 198 -21.81 -14.60 9.05
N PHE A 199 -20.69 -13.90 9.12
CA PHE A 199 -19.37 -14.51 9.09
C PHE A 199 -18.43 -13.80 10.04
N SER A 200 -17.72 -14.60 10.82
CA SER A 200 -16.65 -14.15 11.69
C SER A 200 -15.48 -15.09 11.52
N VAL A 201 -14.28 -14.54 11.61
CA VAL A 201 -13.05 -15.29 11.69
C VAL A 201 -12.10 -14.52 12.60
N THR A 202 -11.46 -15.20 13.54
CA THR A 202 -10.44 -14.58 14.38
C THR A 202 -9.09 -14.54 13.67
N VAL A 203 -8.13 -13.81 14.24
CA VAL A 203 -6.76 -13.78 13.71
C VAL A 203 -6.13 -15.18 13.79
N GLU A 204 -6.36 -15.89 14.89
CA GLU A 204 -5.83 -17.22 15.15
C GLU A 204 -6.41 -18.26 14.18
N GLU A 205 -7.72 -18.20 13.91
CA GLU A 205 -8.38 -19.08 12.94
C GLU A 205 -7.86 -18.83 11.51
N ALA A 206 -7.70 -17.56 11.13
CA ALA A 206 -7.17 -17.18 9.82
C ALA A 206 -5.70 -17.60 9.68
N GLU A 207 -4.89 -17.44 10.72
CA GLU A 207 -3.50 -17.85 10.76
C GLU A 207 -3.38 -19.38 10.66
N PHE A 208 -4.15 -20.12 11.45
CA PHE A 208 -4.19 -21.58 11.40
C PHE A 208 -4.55 -22.07 9.99
N TYR A 209 -5.61 -21.52 9.39
CA TYR A 209 -6.01 -21.85 8.04
C TYR A 209 -4.91 -21.53 7.01
N ALA A 210 -4.27 -20.36 7.13
CA ALA A 210 -3.20 -19.94 6.22
C ALA A 210 -1.99 -20.88 6.30
N ARG A 211 -1.60 -21.31 7.50
CA ARG A 211 -0.51 -22.28 7.72
C ARG A 211 -0.83 -23.64 7.10
N GLU A 212 -2.02 -24.17 7.36
CA GLU A 212 -2.46 -25.45 6.78
C GLU A 212 -2.55 -25.41 5.25
N ALA A 213 -3.04 -24.29 4.71
CA ALA A 213 -3.12 -24.09 3.27
C ALA A 213 -1.73 -23.94 2.64
N ALA A 214 -0.80 -23.24 3.30
CA ALA A 214 0.59 -23.12 2.87
C ALA A 214 1.30 -24.48 2.83
N ASN A 215 1.12 -25.30 3.87
CA ASN A 215 1.68 -26.66 3.94
C ASN A 215 1.18 -27.53 2.77
N LYS A 216 -0.13 -27.50 2.48
CA LYS A 216 -0.72 -28.27 1.37
C LYS A 216 -0.36 -27.74 -0.01
N PHE A 217 -0.15 -26.43 -0.13
CA PHE A 217 0.23 -25.80 -1.39
C PHE A 217 1.69 -26.02 -1.78
N GLY A 218 2.58 -26.14 -0.78
CA GLY A 218 4.02 -26.16 -1.01
C GLY A 218 4.50 -24.79 -1.45
N VAL A 219 4.58 -23.85 -0.49
CA VAL A 219 5.11 -22.50 -0.72
C VAL A 219 6.54 -22.55 -1.27
N GLY A 220 6.90 -21.57 -2.10
CA GLY A 220 8.26 -21.45 -2.62
C GLY A 220 9.27 -21.29 -1.48
N LYS A 221 10.50 -21.78 -1.69
CA LYS A 221 11.60 -21.53 -0.76
C LYS A 221 11.93 -20.04 -0.73
N ASP A 222 12.37 -19.54 0.42
CA ASP A 222 12.92 -18.20 0.53
C ASP A 222 14.07 -18.01 -0.47
N ARG A 223 14.06 -16.87 -1.16
CA ARG A 223 15.04 -16.53 -2.20
C ARG A 223 15.84 -15.32 -1.75
N HIS A 224 17.15 -15.49 -1.64
CA HIS A 224 18.06 -14.36 -1.58
C HIS A 224 18.45 -13.99 -3.01
N ALA A 225 18.14 -12.77 -3.40
CA ALA A 225 18.42 -12.26 -4.73
C ALA A 225 19.63 -11.32 -4.71
N ARG A 226 20.50 -11.42 -5.71
CA ARG A 226 21.65 -10.51 -5.84
C ARG A 226 21.26 -9.32 -6.70
N PHE A 227 21.40 -8.12 -6.15
CA PHE A 227 21.26 -6.89 -6.92
C PHE A 227 22.36 -6.77 -7.97
N ASP A 228 21.97 -6.45 -9.21
CA ASP A 228 22.85 -6.22 -10.34
C ASP A 228 22.72 -4.77 -10.81
N LYS A 229 23.81 -4.01 -10.63
CA LYS A 229 23.93 -2.61 -11.08
C LYS A 229 23.73 -2.45 -12.59
N LYS A 230 24.14 -3.43 -13.40
CA LYS A 230 23.96 -3.40 -14.86
C LYS A 230 22.49 -3.53 -15.22
N LEU A 231 21.76 -4.45 -14.58
CA LEU A 231 20.31 -4.57 -14.74
C LEU A 231 19.60 -3.29 -14.31
N ALA A 232 19.97 -2.71 -13.17
CA ALA A 232 19.41 -1.42 -12.72
C ALA A 232 19.64 -0.29 -13.73
N GLN A 233 20.84 -0.20 -14.31
CA GLN A 233 21.15 0.77 -15.37
C GLN A 233 20.34 0.52 -16.64
N ALA A 234 20.10 -0.75 -17.01
CA ALA A 234 19.26 -1.10 -18.15
C ALA A 234 17.80 -0.68 -17.91
N VAL A 235 17.27 -0.95 -16.71
CA VAL A 235 15.93 -0.51 -16.29
C VAL A 235 15.80 1.01 -16.37
N PHE A 236 16.78 1.75 -15.84
CA PHE A 236 16.81 3.22 -15.91
C PHE A 236 16.82 3.74 -17.36
N LYS A 237 17.70 3.20 -18.22
CA LYS A 237 17.80 3.61 -19.62
C LYS A 237 16.52 3.32 -20.41
N LYS A 238 15.87 2.18 -20.16
CA LYS A 238 14.59 1.81 -20.79
C LYS A 238 13.50 2.83 -20.43
N ALA A 239 13.45 3.27 -19.17
CA ALA A 239 12.47 4.25 -18.70
C ALA A 239 12.70 5.66 -19.30
N ALA A 240 13.96 6.08 -19.45
CA ALA A 240 14.31 7.36 -20.07
C ALA A 240 13.82 7.42 -21.54
N LYS A 241 14.07 6.35 -22.32
CA LYS A 241 13.64 6.29 -23.72
C LYS A 241 12.12 6.31 -23.92
N GLN A 242 11.35 5.79 -22.96
CA GLN A 242 9.88 5.87 -23.01
C GLN A 242 9.34 7.28 -22.76
N LYS A 243 10.10 8.16 -22.11
CA LYS A 243 9.70 9.55 -21.86
C LYS A 243 9.96 10.49 -23.04
N ASP A 244 10.95 10.17 -23.88
CA ASP A 244 11.32 11.02 -25.02
C ASP A 244 10.49 10.72 -26.28
N GLY A 245 9.53 9.78 -26.19
CA GLY A 245 8.67 9.35 -27.29
C GLY A 245 7.18 9.65 -27.11
N ASP A 246 6.81 10.39 -26.05
CA ASP A 246 5.45 10.91 -25.79
C ASP A 246 5.45 12.45 -25.92
#